data_AF-A0A966UYA0-F1
#
_entry.id   AF-A0A966UYA0-F1
#
_cell.length_a   1.000
_cell.length_b   1.000
_cell.length_c   1.000
_cell.angle_alpha   90.00
_cell.angle_beta   90.00
_cell.angle_gamma   90.00
#
_symmetry.space_group_name_H-M   'P 1'
#
loop_
_entity.id
_entity.type
_entity.pdbx_description
1 polymer ?
#
loop_
_entity_poly.entity_id
_entity_poly.type
_entity_poly.pdbx_seq_one_letter_code
_entity_poly.pdbx_strand_id
1 'polypeptide(L)' 'MQPSLTQAPRRAEIHWRASRRDRRALAQRTDWSHLSGLEQLWPELAQRYGDAIALEAPHAKPPQSLSFRELHR' A
#
# COMPACT_ATOMS: atom_id res chain seq x y z
N MET A 1 3.67 -20.64 -55.59
CA MET A 1 3.58 -19.59 -54.55
C MET A 1 3.02 -20.23 -53.29
N GLN A 2 3.80 -20.32 -52.21
CA GLN A 2 3.34 -20.85 -50.91
C GLN A 2 2.94 -19.67 -50.01
N PRO A 3 1.80 -19.70 -49.31
CA PRO A 3 1.44 -18.62 -48.40
C PRO A 3 2.22 -18.75 -47.09
N SER A 4 2.98 -17.72 -46.75
CA SER A 4 3.65 -17.56 -45.46
C SER A 4 2.60 -17.44 -44.35
N LEU A 5 2.64 -18.36 -43.37
CA LEU A 5 1.83 -18.25 -42.16
C LEU A 5 2.36 -17.11 -41.30
N THR A 6 1.66 -15.98 -41.31
CA THR A 6 1.91 -14.84 -40.42
C THR A 6 1.64 -15.26 -38.97
N GLN A 7 2.69 -15.55 -38.21
CA GLN A 7 2.58 -15.88 -36.79
C GLN A 7 2.15 -14.62 -36.02
N ALA A 8 0.93 -14.63 -35.48
CA ALA A 8 0.42 -13.55 -34.65
C ALA A 8 1.26 -13.38 -33.37
N PRO A 9 1.45 -12.14 -32.87
CA PRO A 9 2.25 -11.88 -31.68
C PRO A 9 1.62 -12.56 -30.46
N ARG A 10 2.41 -13.37 -29.73
CA ARG A 10 1.95 -14.00 -28.49
C ARG A 10 1.76 -12.92 -27.43
N ARG A 11 0.51 -12.72 -27.01
CA ARG A 11 0.17 -11.80 -25.91
C ARG A 11 0.68 -12.40 -24.60
N ALA A 12 1.44 -11.62 -23.83
CA ALA A 12 1.77 -12.00 -22.46
C ALA A 12 0.53 -11.76 -21.58
N GLU A 13 0.00 -12.82 -20.99
CA GLU A 13 -1.14 -12.75 -20.07
C GLU A 13 -0.68 -12.99 -18.63
N ILE A 14 -1.19 -12.18 -17.69
CA ILE A 14 -0.92 -12.35 -16.25
C ILE A 14 -2.09 -13.09 -15.63
N HIS A 15 -1.88 -14.36 -15.27
CA HIS A 15 -2.83 -15.15 -14.49
C HIS A 15 -2.49 -15.09 -13.00
N TRP A 16 -2.73 -13.93 -12.39
CA TRP A 16 -2.60 -13.82 -10.94
C TRP A 16 -3.81 -14.47 -10.25
N ARG A 17 -3.55 -15.26 -9.20
CA ARG A 17 -4.58 -15.80 -8.31
C ARG A 17 -4.18 -15.48 -6.88
N ALA A 18 -5.09 -14.86 -6.13
CA ALA A 18 -4.89 -14.56 -4.72
C ALA A 18 -4.61 -15.84 -3.93
N SER A 19 -3.51 -15.85 -3.19
CA SER A 19 -3.22 -16.92 -2.23
C SER A 19 -4.20 -16.87 -1.06
N ARG A 20 -4.13 -17.87 -0.17
CA ARG A 20 -4.90 -17.82 1.09
C ARG A 20 -4.45 -16.66 1.98
N ARG A 21 -3.15 -16.34 1.98
CA ARG A 21 -2.59 -15.22 2.76
C ARG A 21 -3.13 -13.89 2.26
N ASP A 22 -3.18 -13.71 0.94
CA ASP A 22 -3.69 -12.48 0.32
C ASP A 22 -5.16 -12.28 0.66
N ARG A 23 -5.98 -13.34 0.54
CA ARG A 23 -7.40 -13.27 0.92
C ARG A 23 -7.61 -12.94 2.39
N ARG A 24 -6.79 -13.50 3.29
CA ARG A 24 -6.84 -13.18 4.72
C ARG A 24 -6.46 -11.72 4.99
N ALA A 25 -5.42 -11.21 4.33
CA ALA A 25 -5.03 -9.81 4.45
C ALA A 25 -6.13 -8.86 3.92
N LEU A 26 -6.73 -9.19 2.79
CA LEU A 26 -7.84 -8.40 2.23
C LEU A 26 -9.08 -8.40 3.14
N ALA A 27 -9.38 -9.52 3.79
CA ALA A 27 -10.48 -9.61 4.75
C ALA A 27 -10.26 -8.79 6.03
N GLN A 28 -9.02 -8.42 6.34
CA GLN A 28 -8.64 -7.58 7.47
C GLN A 28 -8.50 -6.11 7.11
N ARG A 29 -8.90 -5.69 5.89
CA ARG A 29 -8.82 -4.29 5.47
C ARG A 29 -9.68 -3.42 6.37
N THR A 30 -9.05 -2.40 6.92
CA THR A 30 -9.74 -1.29 7.56
C THR A 30 -10.58 -0.55 6.52
N ASP A 31 -11.83 -0.26 6.87
CA ASP A 31 -12.67 0.61 6.07
C ASP A 31 -12.34 2.08 6.36
N TRP A 32 -12.07 2.81 5.28
CA TRP A 32 -11.69 4.22 5.26
C TRP A 32 -12.69 5.09 4.49
N SER A 33 -13.82 4.51 4.06
CA SER A 33 -14.84 5.19 3.24
C SER A 33 -15.46 6.44 3.88
N HIS A 34 -15.36 6.57 5.20
CA HIS A 34 -15.83 7.74 5.95
C HIS A 34 -14.90 8.96 5.82
N LEU A 35 -13.66 8.78 5.36
CA LEU A 35 -12.71 9.88 5.17
C LEU A 35 -13.05 10.65 3.91
N SER A 36 -13.21 11.96 4.06
CA SER A 36 -13.51 12.87 2.95
C SER A 36 -12.25 13.44 2.28
N GLY A 37 -11.07 13.24 2.89
CA GLY A 37 -9.80 13.74 2.38
C GLY A 37 -8.60 13.06 3.06
N LEU A 38 -7.44 13.13 2.40
CA LEU A 38 -6.22 12.48 2.87
C LEU A 38 -5.77 13.00 4.24
N GLU A 39 -5.99 14.28 4.54
CA GLU A 39 -5.54 14.87 5.81
C GLU A 39 -6.29 14.31 7.03
N GLN A 40 -7.49 13.78 6.82
CA GLN A 40 -8.26 13.10 7.87
C GLN A 40 -7.69 11.71 8.20
N LEU A 41 -6.76 11.19 7.39
CA LEU A 41 -6.09 9.92 7.65
C LEU A 41 -5.15 10.00 8.86
N TRP A 42 -4.46 11.13 9.03
CA TRP A 42 -3.47 11.29 10.09
C TRP A 42 -4.00 11.10 11.52
N PRO A 43 -5.11 11.74 11.94
CA PRO A 43 -5.67 11.52 13.28
C PRO A 43 -6.11 10.07 13.50
N GLU A 44 -6.70 9.41 12.49
CA GLU A 44 -7.10 8.01 12.59
C GLU A 44 -5.90 7.06 12.74
N LEU A 45 -4.82 7.30 11.99
CA LEU A 45 -3.59 6.51 12.10
C LEU A 45 -2.92 6.71 13.46
N ALA A 46 -2.88 7.93 13.99
CA ALA A 46 -2.38 8.21 15.33
C ALA A 46 -3.21 7.53 16.43
N GLN A 47 -4.53 7.39 16.23
CA GLN A 47 -5.40 6.69 17.17
C GLN A 47 -5.21 5.16 17.13
N ARG A 48 -5.19 4.57 15.93
CA ARG A 48 -5.19 3.10 15.76
C ARG A 48 -3.79 2.48 15.85
N TYR A 49 -2.77 3.20 15.40
CA TYR A 49 -1.40 2.72 15.27
C TYR A 49 -0.40 3.67 15.94
N GLY A 50 -0.82 4.36 17.00
CA GLY A 50 -0.08 5.48 17.58
C GLY A 50 1.38 5.19 17.93
N ASP A 51 1.70 3.96 18.34
CA ASP A 51 3.07 3.56 18.72
C ASP A 51 3.89 2.98 17.55
N ALA A 52 3.28 2.80 16.36
CA ALA A 52 3.99 2.38 15.16
C ALA A 52 4.78 3.55 14.56
N ILE A 53 5.97 3.26 14.02
CA ILE A 53 6.82 4.26 13.37
C ILE A 53 6.17 4.74 12.07
N ALA A 54 5.98 6.06 11.97
CA ALA A 54 5.40 6.74 10.82
C ALA A 54 6.47 7.41 9.95
N LEU A 55 7.55 7.90 10.57
CA LEU A 55 8.64 8.58 9.89
C LEU A 55 9.98 8.15 10.46
N GLU A 56 10.86 7.67 9.60
CA GLU A 56 12.29 7.54 9.88
C GLU A 56 13.04 8.68 9.18
N ALA A 57 13.66 9.57 9.95
CA ALA A 57 14.40 10.72 9.47
C ALA A 57 15.88 10.64 9.90
N PRO A 58 16.67 9.70 9.31
CA PRO A 58 18.07 9.51 9.68
C PRO A 58 18.96 10.71 9.33
N HIS A 59 18.53 11.54 8.39
CA HIS A 59 19.25 12.74 7.94
C HIS A 59 18.86 14.02 8.69
N ALA A 60 17.90 13.95 9.61
CA ALA A 60 17.62 15.05 10.53
C ALA A 60 18.85 15.31 11.43
N LYS A 61 18.94 16.52 11.97
CA LYS A 61 20.00 16.91 12.91
C LYS A 61 19.36 17.36 14.22
N PRO A 62 19.21 16.48 15.23
CA PRO A 62 19.66 15.08 15.30
C PRO A 62 18.78 14.10 14.51
N PRO A 63 19.25 12.87 14.23
CA PRO A 63 18.44 11.80 13.64
C PRO A 63 17.21 11.50 14.48
N GLN A 64 16.07 11.27 13.83
CA GLN A 64 14.79 11.08 14.51
C GLN A 64 14.01 9.89 13.93
N SER A 65 13.23 9.26 14.79
CA SER A 65 12.17 8.32 14.41
C SER A 65 10.92 8.74 15.15
N LEU A 66 9.85 9.00 14.40
CA LEU A 66 8.60 9.49 14.96
C LEU A 66 7.52 8.44 14.74
N SER A 67 6.81 8.12 15.82
CA SER A 67 5.58 7.33 15.78
C SER A 67 4.43 8.14 15.19
N PHE A 68 3.33 7.48 14.78
CA PHE A 68 2.13 8.19 14.31
C PHE A 68 1.59 9.19 15.35
N ARG A 69 1.68 8.85 16.64
CA ARG A 69 1.26 9.75 17.72
C ARG A 69 2.17 10.98 17.83
N GLU A 70 3.48 10.82 17.67
CA GLU A 70 4.44 11.92 17.74
C GLU A 70 4.37 12.82 16.51
N LEU A 71 4.13 12.26 15.32
CA LEU A 71 4.04 13.01 14.07
C LEU A 71 2.78 13.88 13.97
N HIS A 72 1.69 13.49 14.65
CA HIS A 72 0.43 14.24 14.66
C HIS A 72 0.40 15.43 15.63
N ARG A 73 1.47 15.67 16.39
CA ARG A 73 1.59 16.80 17.33
C ARG A 73 1.99 18.09 16.63
#